data_AF-A0AAQ3SY95-F1
#
_entry.id   AF-A0AAQ3SY95-F1
#
_cell.length_a   1.000
_cell.length_b   1.000
_cell.length_c   1.000
_cell.angle_alpha   90.00
_cell.angle_beta   90.00
_cell.angle_gamma   90.00
#
_symmetry.space_group_name_H-M   'P 1'
#
loop_
_entity.id
_entity.type
_entity.pdbx_description
1 polymer ?
#
loop_
_entity_poly.entity_id
_entity_poly.type
_entity_poly.pdbx_seq_one_letter_code
_entity_poly.pdbx_strand_id
1 'polypeptide(L)'
;MAAASGEMVWVRVLEEGVFRFDASEAARAAAAPSLSFADPRRREAPREGSDAPAVIPTCQVAVAAVGDDVQEVVVKLPSGTSFYGTGEASGPLERTGKRVVTWNTDAWGYGQGTPSLYQSHPWVLAVLPNGKALGVLADTTCRCELKF
;
A
#
# COMPACT_ATOMS: atom_id res chain seq x y z
N MET A 1 -7.85 -13.08 -19.07
CA MET A 1 -8.73 -11.92 -19.37
C MET A 1 -7.91 -10.65 -19.33
N ALA A 2 -8.29 -9.62 -20.09
CA ALA A 2 -7.55 -8.36 -20.14
C ALA A 2 -7.59 -7.66 -18.77
N ALA A 3 -6.42 -7.28 -18.24
CA ALA A 3 -6.34 -6.47 -17.03
C ALA A 3 -6.78 -5.04 -17.33
N ALA A 4 -7.70 -4.50 -16.55
CA ALA A 4 -7.97 -3.06 -16.57
C ALA A 4 -6.80 -2.35 -15.88
N SER A 5 -6.13 -1.45 -16.60
CA SER A 5 -4.99 -0.67 -16.12
C SER A 5 -5.34 0.82 -16.20
N GLY A 6 -5.14 1.57 -15.12
CA GLY A 6 -5.41 3.00 -15.10
C GLY A 6 -4.80 3.72 -13.91
N GLU A 7 -4.77 5.05 -13.98
CA GLU A 7 -4.54 5.89 -12.82
C GLU A 7 -5.66 5.68 -11.80
N MET A 8 -5.30 5.58 -10.53
CA MET A 8 -6.28 5.42 -9.46
C MET A 8 -7.06 6.73 -9.23
N VAL A 9 -8.36 6.60 -8.94
CA VAL A 9 -9.15 7.73 -8.47
C VAL A 9 -8.78 8.03 -7.02
N TRP A 10 -8.90 9.29 -6.60
CA TRP A 10 -8.51 9.68 -5.25
C TRP A 10 -9.43 10.72 -4.64
N VAL A 11 -9.44 10.78 -3.31
CA VAL A 11 -10.12 11.79 -2.49
C VAL A 11 -9.25 12.21 -1.32
N ARG A 12 -9.45 13.45 -0.85
CA ARG A 12 -8.83 13.96 0.38
C ARG A 12 -9.55 13.36 1.58
N VAL A 13 -8.79 12.87 2.56
CA VAL A 13 -9.34 12.30 3.79
C VAL A 13 -8.50 12.76 4.98
N LEU A 14 -9.10 12.77 6.17
CA LEU A 14 -8.45 13.10 7.46
C LEU A 14 -7.92 14.54 7.58
N GLU A 15 -6.86 14.90 6.86
CA GLU A 15 -6.13 16.17 6.97
C GLU A 15 -5.45 16.55 5.65
N GLU A 16 -4.65 17.62 5.65
CA GLU A 16 -3.88 18.06 4.48
C GLU A 16 -2.78 17.06 4.16
N GLY A 17 -2.64 16.68 2.88
CA GLY A 17 -1.61 15.76 2.42
C GLY A 17 -1.95 14.27 2.60
N VAL A 18 -3.13 13.93 3.12
CA VAL A 18 -3.60 12.55 3.25
C VAL A 18 -4.71 12.24 2.24
N PHE A 19 -4.47 11.23 1.42
CA PHE A 19 -5.34 10.86 0.31
C PHE A 19 -5.68 9.38 0.36
N ARG A 20 -6.92 9.05 0.00
CA ARG A 20 -7.35 7.69 -0.29
C ARG A 20 -7.33 7.48 -1.79
N PHE A 21 -6.85 6.32 -2.22
CA PHE A 21 -6.82 5.91 -3.62
C PHE A 21 -7.62 4.62 -3.80
N ASP A 22 -8.40 4.54 -4.87
CA ASP A 22 -9.16 3.35 -5.26
C ASP A 22 -9.01 3.12 -6.77
N ALA A 23 -9.14 1.86 -7.22
CA ALA A 23 -8.99 1.52 -8.65
C ALA A 23 -10.06 2.19 -9.54
N SER A 24 -11.24 2.47 -8.99
CA SER A 24 -12.34 3.19 -9.63
C SER A 24 -13.33 3.67 -8.57
N GLU A 25 -14.28 4.55 -8.94
CA GLU A 25 -15.35 4.95 -8.02
C GLU A 25 -16.25 3.78 -7.61
N ALA A 26 -16.48 2.83 -8.52
CA ALA A 26 -17.22 1.60 -8.21
C ALA A 26 -16.47 0.72 -7.21
N ALA A 27 -15.14 0.58 -7.37
CA ALA A 27 -14.31 -0.14 -6.42
C ALA A 27 -14.31 0.54 -5.04
N ARG A 28 -14.27 1.88 -5.00
CA ARG A 28 -14.39 2.66 -3.75
C ARG A 28 -15.71 2.38 -3.04
N ALA A 29 -16.82 2.38 -3.78
CA ALA A 29 -18.16 2.12 -3.23
C ALA A 29 -18.33 0.67 -2.75
N ALA A 30 -17.65 -0.29 -3.37
CA ALA A 30 -17.67 -1.69 -2.99
C ALA A 30 -16.66 -2.07 -1.88
N ALA A 31 -15.79 -1.14 -1.47
CA ALA A 31 -14.73 -1.41 -0.50
C ALA A 31 -15.29 -1.76 0.88
N ALA A 32 -14.74 -2.81 1.49
CA ALA A 32 -15.04 -3.15 2.88
C ALA A 32 -14.54 -2.04 3.84
N PRO A 33 -15.11 -1.92 5.06
CA PRO A 33 -14.60 -1.01 6.07
C PRO A 33 -13.12 -1.26 6.36
N SER A 34 -12.36 -0.19 6.58
CA SER A 34 -10.95 -0.30 6.99
C SER A 34 -10.82 -0.85 8.41
N LEU A 35 -9.76 -1.65 8.64
CA LEU A 35 -9.31 -2.01 10.00
C LEU A 35 -8.05 -1.23 10.42
N SER A 36 -7.57 -0.33 9.56
CA SER A 36 -6.34 0.44 9.78
C SER A 36 -6.57 1.73 10.58
N PHE A 37 -7.82 2.08 10.89
CA PHE A 37 -8.20 3.29 11.62
C PHE A 37 -8.95 2.95 12.90
N ALA A 38 -8.69 3.70 13.97
CA ALA A 38 -9.46 3.61 15.21
C ALA A 38 -10.95 3.92 15.01
N ASP A 39 -11.27 4.85 14.11
CA ASP A 39 -12.62 5.05 13.57
C ASP A 39 -12.59 4.87 12.05
N PRO A 40 -13.02 3.72 11.52
CA PRO A 40 -13.02 3.42 10.09
C PRO A 40 -13.81 4.42 9.25
N ARG A 41 -14.83 5.07 9.82
CA ARG A 41 -15.69 6.02 9.11
C ARG A 41 -14.93 7.26 8.65
N ARG A 42 -13.81 7.59 9.30
CA ARG A 42 -12.97 8.73 8.92
C ARG A 42 -12.29 8.55 7.56
N ARG A 43 -12.04 7.31 7.13
CA ARG A 43 -11.53 6.99 5.78
C ARG A 43 -12.60 7.25 4.70
N GLU A 44 -13.88 7.10 5.06
CA GLU A 44 -15.02 7.26 4.15
C GLU A 44 -15.52 8.70 4.03
N ALA A 45 -14.97 9.63 4.79
CA ALA A 45 -15.42 11.02 4.85
C ALA A 45 -14.48 11.93 4.03
N PRO A 46 -14.85 12.32 2.80
CA PRO A 46 -14.05 13.26 2.02
C PRO A 46 -13.93 14.61 2.74
N ARG A 47 -12.78 15.24 2.59
CA ARG A 47 -12.50 16.59 3.10
C ARG A 47 -12.44 17.59 1.94
N GLU A 48 -12.97 18.79 2.16
CA GLU A 48 -12.76 19.94 1.28
C GLU A 48 -11.31 20.44 1.35
N GLY A 49 -10.73 20.86 0.22
CA GLY A 49 -9.35 21.36 0.17
C GLY A 49 -8.80 21.51 -1.25
N SER A 50 -7.66 22.17 -1.39
CA SER A 50 -6.97 22.39 -2.68
C SER A 50 -5.70 21.58 -2.85
N ASP A 51 -5.22 20.91 -1.79
CA ASP A 51 -4.03 20.05 -1.82
C ASP A 51 -4.25 18.84 -2.76
N ALA A 52 -3.20 18.37 -3.40
CA ALA A 52 -3.27 17.25 -4.34
C ALA A 52 -2.14 16.26 -4.04
N PRO A 53 -2.34 14.96 -4.35
CA PRO A 53 -1.30 13.97 -4.13
C PRO A 53 -0.07 14.26 -4.99
N ALA A 54 1.11 14.12 -4.40
CA ALA A 54 2.37 14.30 -5.12
C ALA A 54 2.60 13.23 -6.20
N VAL A 55 1.99 12.05 -6.02
CA VAL A 55 2.01 10.93 -6.96
C VAL A 55 0.62 10.31 -6.99
N ILE A 56 0.11 10.05 -8.19
CA ILE A 56 -1.09 9.24 -8.41
C ILE A 56 -0.62 7.83 -8.78
N PRO A 57 -0.90 6.80 -7.98
CA PRO A 57 -0.56 5.43 -8.31
C PRO A 57 -1.36 4.93 -9.51
N THR A 58 -0.81 3.94 -10.21
CA THR A 58 -1.56 3.17 -11.21
C THR A 58 -1.94 1.82 -10.64
N CYS A 59 -3.16 1.37 -10.93
CA CYS A 59 -3.64 0.05 -10.55
C CYS A 59 -3.88 -0.81 -11.80
N GLN A 60 -3.47 -2.07 -11.72
CA GLN A 60 -3.81 -3.12 -12.66
C GLN A 60 -4.55 -4.23 -11.92
N VAL A 61 -5.75 -4.56 -12.39
CA VAL A 61 -6.53 -5.66 -11.82
C VAL A 61 -6.41 -6.88 -12.74
N ALA A 62 -5.69 -7.89 -12.28
CA ALA A 62 -5.60 -9.18 -12.94
C ALA A 62 -6.72 -10.09 -12.43
N VAL A 63 -7.71 -10.35 -13.30
CA VAL A 63 -8.81 -11.25 -12.98
C VAL A 63 -8.32 -12.68 -12.99
N ALA A 64 -8.42 -13.35 -11.85
CA ALA A 64 -7.96 -14.73 -11.71
C ALA A 64 -8.95 -15.69 -12.39
N ALA A 65 -8.44 -16.69 -13.12
CA ALA A 65 -9.30 -17.74 -13.69
C ALA A 65 -9.86 -18.68 -12.59
N VAL A 66 -9.12 -18.82 -11.48
CA VAL A 66 -9.48 -19.57 -10.27
C VAL A 66 -8.89 -18.82 -9.08
N GLY A 67 -9.69 -18.58 -8.04
CA GLY A 67 -9.30 -17.80 -6.86
C GLY A 67 -9.74 -16.34 -6.93
N ASP A 68 -9.21 -15.52 -6.02
CA ASP A 68 -9.53 -14.09 -5.94
C ASP A 68 -8.72 -13.28 -6.95
N ASP A 69 -9.30 -12.17 -7.40
CA ASP A 69 -8.62 -11.19 -8.25
C ASP A 69 -7.38 -10.61 -7.56
N VAL A 70 -6.35 -10.35 -8.36
CA VAL A 70 -5.11 -9.74 -7.87
C VAL A 70 -5.07 -8.28 -8.31
N GLN A 71 -4.87 -7.38 -7.35
CA GLN A 71 -4.61 -5.98 -7.63
C GLN A 71 -3.11 -5.69 -7.51
N GLU A 72 -2.53 -5.16 -8.58
CA GLU A 72 -1.17 -4.65 -8.60
C GLU A 72 -1.21 -3.12 -8.62
N VAL A 73 -0.68 -2.50 -7.56
CA VAL A 73 -0.58 -1.05 -7.44
C VAL A 73 0.88 -0.63 -7.58
N VAL A 74 1.15 0.28 -8.52
CA VAL A 74 2.49 0.80 -8.79
C VAL A 74 2.55 2.28 -8.41
N VAL A 75 3.43 2.60 -7.46
CA VAL A 75 3.75 3.97 -7.05
C VAL A 75 5.11 4.33 -7.64
N LYS A 76 5.15 5.21 -8.64
CA LYS A 76 6.41 5.63 -9.29
C LYS A 76 7.08 6.72 -8.47
N LEU A 77 8.31 6.47 -8.04
CA LEU A 77 9.11 7.39 -7.23
C LEU A 77 10.48 7.66 -7.90
N PRO A 78 11.12 8.81 -7.61
CA PRO A 78 12.44 9.13 -8.15
C PRO A 78 13.49 8.07 -7.80
N SER A 79 14.46 7.87 -8.70
CA SER A 79 15.64 7.06 -8.40
C SER A 79 16.41 7.63 -7.20
N GLY A 80 16.97 6.76 -6.37
CA GLY A 80 17.62 7.13 -5.11
C GLY A 80 16.66 7.30 -3.93
N THR A 81 15.37 7.00 -4.12
CA THR A 81 14.43 6.85 -2.99
C THR A 81 14.81 5.63 -2.16
N SER A 82 14.88 5.79 -0.84
CA SER A 82 15.06 4.68 0.09
C SER A 82 13.74 4.34 0.80
N PHE A 83 13.56 3.05 1.11
CA PHE A 83 12.30 2.52 1.62
C PHE A 83 12.47 1.91 3.01
N TYR A 84 11.48 2.14 3.88
CA TYR A 84 11.45 1.66 5.27
C TYR A 84 10.02 1.28 5.68
N GLY A 85 9.87 0.76 6.90
CA GLY A 85 8.57 0.37 7.46
C GLY A 85 8.36 -1.14 7.43
N THR A 86 7.20 -1.56 6.94
CA THR A 86 6.72 -2.96 6.83
C THR A 86 6.52 -3.70 8.16
N GLY A 87 6.60 -3.01 9.30
CA GLY A 87 6.40 -3.62 10.62
C GLY A 87 7.48 -4.63 11.00
N GLU A 88 7.04 -5.75 11.57
CA GLU A 88 7.93 -6.87 11.89
C GLU A 88 8.37 -7.59 10.60
N ALA A 89 9.60 -7.33 10.17
CA ALA A 89 10.15 -7.94 8.97
C ALA A 89 11.64 -8.27 9.16
N SER A 90 12.07 -9.38 8.56
CA SER A 90 13.45 -9.87 8.67
C SER A 90 14.45 -8.99 7.89
N GLY A 91 15.74 -9.13 8.22
CA GLY A 91 16.82 -8.45 7.51
C GLY A 91 17.02 -6.97 7.88
N PRO A 92 17.77 -6.21 7.05
CA PRO A 92 18.08 -4.80 7.30
C PRO A 92 16.85 -3.89 7.37
N LEU A 93 16.98 -2.76 8.08
CA LEU A 93 15.92 -1.77 8.20
C LEU A 93 15.50 -1.16 6.85
N GLU A 94 16.47 -0.89 5.98
CA GLU A 94 16.21 -0.41 4.63
C GLU A 94 15.70 -1.54 3.73
N ARG A 95 14.62 -1.24 3.01
CA ARG A 95 13.86 -2.18 2.17
C ARG A 95 14.13 -2.05 0.69
N THR A 96 14.95 -1.10 0.25
CA THR A 96 15.31 -0.90 -1.17
C THR A 96 15.85 -2.18 -1.81
N GLY A 97 15.27 -2.60 -2.94
CA GLY A 97 15.63 -3.85 -3.62
C GLY A 97 15.22 -5.12 -2.87
N LYS A 98 14.36 -5.00 -1.84
CA LYS A 98 13.85 -6.14 -1.06
C LYS A 98 12.40 -6.43 -1.44
N ARG A 99 11.93 -7.55 -0.90
CA ARG A 99 10.58 -8.04 -1.08
C ARG A 99 10.05 -8.49 0.27
N VAL A 100 8.92 -7.95 0.67
CA VAL A 100 8.25 -8.30 1.93
C VAL A 100 6.86 -8.79 1.61
N VAL A 101 6.45 -9.88 2.24
CA VAL A 101 5.09 -10.40 2.18
C VAL A 101 4.46 -10.10 3.53
N THR A 102 3.35 -9.38 3.55
CA THR A 102 2.59 -9.15 4.78
C THR A 102 1.55 -10.24 4.91
N TRP A 103 1.94 -11.35 5.54
CA TRP A 103 1.04 -12.47 5.82
C TRP A 103 1.47 -13.27 7.05
N ASN A 104 0.72 -13.15 8.15
CA ASN A 104 1.09 -13.77 9.42
C ASN A 104 1.32 -15.27 9.25
N THR A 105 2.52 -15.72 9.62
CA THR A 105 2.94 -17.11 9.53
C THR A 105 3.72 -17.47 10.79
N ASP A 106 3.60 -18.71 11.26
CA ASP A 106 4.50 -19.20 12.29
C ASP A 106 5.90 -19.41 11.70
N ALA A 107 6.76 -18.40 11.87
CA ALA A 107 8.08 -18.32 11.26
C ALA A 107 9.20 -18.74 12.23
N TRP A 108 9.06 -19.90 12.87
CA TRP A 108 10.07 -20.40 13.81
C TRP A 108 11.43 -20.58 13.13
N GLY A 109 12.51 -20.08 13.75
CA GLY A 109 13.87 -20.18 13.22
C GLY A 109 14.13 -19.30 11.98
N TYR A 110 13.38 -18.20 11.80
CA TYR A 110 13.54 -17.31 10.65
C TYR A 110 14.96 -16.74 10.49
N GLY A 111 15.33 -16.46 9.24
CA GLY A 111 16.59 -15.81 8.87
C GLY A 111 16.36 -14.47 8.19
N GLN A 112 17.44 -13.80 7.79
CA GLN A 112 17.37 -12.46 7.17
C GLN A 112 16.65 -12.40 5.81
N GLY A 113 16.39 -13.54 5.17
CA GLY A 113 15.67 -13.64 3.91
C GLY A 113 14.22 -14.10 4.04
N THR A 114 13.73 -14.32 5.26
CA THR A 114 12.37 -14.82 5.48
C THR A 114 11.35 -13.74 5.07
N PRO A 115 10.45 -14.01 4.11
CA PRO A 115 9.66 -12.97 3.46
C PRO A 115 8.50 -12.43 4.32
N SER A 116 8.04 -13.18 5.32
CA SER A 116 6.96 -12.79 6.23
C SER A 116 7.21 -13.36 7.63
N LEU A 117 6.73 -12.68 8.67
CA LEU A 117 6.86 -13.07 10.07
C LEU A 117 5.47 -13.12 10.75
N TYR A 118 5.39 -12.75 12.03
CA TYR A 118 4.21 -12.93 12.87
C TYR A 118 3.23 -11.75 12.79
N GLN A 119 3.69 -10.57 12.36
CA GLN A 119 2.85 -9.38 12.17
C GLN A 119 2.87 -8.89 10.72
N SER A 120 1.74 -8.31 10.28
CA SER A 120 1.55 -7.81 8.91
C SER A 120 1.19 -6.34 8.93
N HIS A 121 2.17 -5.46 8.66
CA HIS A 121 1.94 -4.03 8.53
C HIS A 121 2.22 -3.59 7.08
N PRO A 122 1.19 -3.55 6.21
CA PRO A 122 1.34 -3.14 4.80
C PRO A 122 1.51 -1.62 4.65
N TRP A 123 2.47 -1.05 5.39
CA TRP A 123 2.81 0.37 5.42
C TRP A 123 4.27 0.59 5.07
N VAL A 124 4.53 1.58 4.22
CA VAL A 124 5.85 1.93 3.70
C VAL A 124 6.11 3.41 3.95
N LEU A 125 7.30 3.71 4.45
CA LEU A 125 7.88 5.05 4.43
C LEU A 125 8.88 5.13 3.27
N ALA A 126 8.66 6.06 2.35
CA ALA A 126 9.60 6.37 1.28
C ALA A 126 10.28 7.71 1.56
N VAL A 127 11.62 7.73 1.56
CA VAL A 127 12.44 8.92 1.72
C VAL A 127 13.07 9.26 0.37
N LEU A 128 12.68 10.42 -0.17
CA LEU A 128 13.11 10.89 -1.48
C LEU A 128 14.56 11.42 -1.45
N PRO A 129 15.25 11.48 -2.60
CA PRO A 129 16.63 11.98 -2.67
C PRO A 129 16.84 13.41 -2.15
N ASN A 130 15.77 14.22 -2.13
CA ASN A 130 15.79 15.59 -1.61
C ASN A 130 15.48 15.68 -0.11
N GLY A 131 15.38 14.54 0.60
CA GLY A 131 15.08 14.46 2.03
C GLY A 131 13.60 14.58 2.40
N LYS A 132 12.69 14.83 1.44
CA LYS A 132 11.25 14.76 1.69
C LYS A 132 10.82 13.30 1.85
N ALA A 133 9.71 13.06 2.56
CA ALA A 133 9.18 11.72 2.75
C ALA A 133 7.69 11.64 2.45
N LEU A 134 7.23 10.44 2.11
CA LEU A 134 5.81 10.11 1.99
C LEU A 134 5.54 8.72 2.57
N GLY A 135 4.33 8.53 3.08
CA GLY A 135 3.85 7.25 3.57
C GLY A 135 2.86 6.62 2.59
N VAL A 136 2.93 5.31 2.39
CA VAL A 136 1.95 4.53 1.65
C VAL A 136 1.42 3.43 2.55
N LEU A 137 0.10 3.38 2.74
CA LEU A 137 -0.60 2.29 3.42
C LEU A 137 -1.42 1.54 2.38
N ALA A 138 -1.11 0.26 2.15
CA ALA A 138 -2.04 -0.61 1.45
C ALA A 138 -3.07 -1.12 2.48
N ASP A 139 -4.24 -0.48 2.50
CA ASP A 139 -5.30 -0.74 3.48
C ASP A 139 -6.05 -2.05 3.18
N THR A 140 -5.42 -3.17 3.55
CA THR A 140 -5.92 -4.52 3.33
C THR A 140 -5.53 -5.46 4.45
N THR A 141 -6.41 -6.42 4.75
CA THR A 141 -6.11 -7.56 5.62
C THR A 141 -5.71 -8.79 4.83
N CYS A 142 -5.83 -8.75 3.50
CA CYS A 142 -5.45 -9.85 2.63
C CYS A 142 -3.93 -9.93 2.51
N ARG A 143 -3.45 -11.08 2.06
CA ARG A 143 -2.03 -11.28 1.74
C ARG A 143 -1.59 -10.23 0.72
N CYS A 144 -0.61 -9.42 1.08
CA CYS A 144 -0.05 -8.37 0.23
C CYS A 144 1.46 -8.60 0.05
N GLU A 145 1.97 -8.30 -1.14
CA GLU A 145 3.39 -8.36 -1.47
C GLU A 145 3.89 -6.95 -1.81
N LEU A 146 4.91 -6.51 -1.09
CA LEU A 146 5.57 -5.23 -1.26
C LEU A 146 6.93 -5.45 -1.94
N LYS A 147 7.14 -4.76 -3.05
CA LYS A 147 8.37 -4.80 -3.86
C LYS A 147 8.93 -3.40 -3.97
N PHE A 148 10.22 -3.23 -3.66
CA PHE A 148 10.90 -1.94 -3.53
C PHE A 148 12.04 -1.78 -4.54
#